data_AF-A0A9W6B642-F1
#
_entry.id   AF-A0A9W6B642-F1
#
_cell.length_a   1.000
_cell.length_b   1.000
_cell.length_c   1.000
_cell.angle_alpha   90.00
_cell.angle_beta   90.00
_cell.angle_gamma   90.00
#
_symmetry.space_group_name_H-M   'P 1'
#
loop_
_entity.id
_entity.type
_entity.pdbx_description
1 polymer ?
#
loop_
_entity_poly.entity_id
_entity_poly.type
_entity_poly.pdbx_seq_one_letter_code
_entity_poly.pdbx_strand_id
1 'polypeptide(L)'
;MTLLLYTTSISLILPYQNLYMNISNFKIISILEGISLLLIFSVSMPLKYMMDYHTPNKIIGMLHGILFILYVFMAFSLKNEQNWNTKQFFIIMLCSVIPFGTFWMDRKYLR
;
A
#
# COMPACT_ATOMS: atom_id res chain seq x y z
N MET A 1 -37.00 32.03 -13.73
CA MET A 1 -35.63 32.31 -14.23
C MET A 1 -34.60 32.43 -13.11
N THR A 2 -34.87 31.92 -11.91
CA THR A 2 -33.95 32.01 -10.75
C THR A 2 -33.55 30.63 -10.20
N LEU A 3 -34.29 29.56 -10.51
CA LEU A 3 -33.97 28.19 -10.10
C LEU A 3 -32.94 27.47 -10.98
N LEU A 4 -32.72 27.91 -12.23
CA LEU A 4 -31.79 27.26 -13.17
C LEU A 4 -30.33 27.68 -13.01
N LEU A 5 -30.03 28.70 -12.19
CA LEU A 5 -28.65 29.16 -11.94
C LEU A 5 -28.02 28.54 -10.68
N TYR A 6 -28.83 27.88 -9.83
CA TYR A 6 -28.33 27.19 -8.63
C TYR A 6 -27.95 25.74 -8.91
N THR A 7 -28.55 25.12 -9.94
CA THR A 7 -28.24 23.73 -10.32
C THR A 7 -26.94 23.61 -11.09
N THR A 8 -26.45 24.70 -11.70
CA THR A 8 -25.18 24.73 -12.47
C THR A 8 -23.96 25.09 -11.64
N SER A 9 -24.14 25.63 -10.43
CA SER A 9 -23.05 25.99 -9.51
C SER A 9 -22.64 24.86 -8.56
N ILE A 10 -23.50 23.86 -8.35
CA ILE A 10 -23.23 22.71 -7.47
C ILE A 10 -22.49 21.57 -8.18
N SER A 11 -22.54 21.47 -9.51
CA SER A 11 -21.75 20.48 -10.28
C SER A 11 -20.25 20.83 -10.39
N LEU A 12 -19.82 21.98 -9.87
CA LEU A 12 -18.43 22.45 -9.82
C LEU A 12 -17.77 22.32 -8.42
N ILE A 13 -18.51 21.76 -7.45
CA ILE A 13 -18.06 21.43 -6.09
C ILE A 13 -18.34 19.93 -5.93
N LEU A 14 -17.47 18.97 -6.21
CA LEU A 14 -16.03 18.93 -6.30
C LEU A 14 -15.64 17.73 -7.20
N PRO A 15 -14.61 17.84 -8.06
CA PRO A 15 -13.85 16.67 -8.54
C PRO A 15 -12.96 16.08 -7.42
N TYR A 16 -13.35 16.25 -6.15
CA TYR A 16 -12.63 15.80 -4.95
C TYR A 16 -13.12 14.43 -4.46
N GLN A 17 -14.22 13.89 -5.02
CA GLN A 17 -14.70 12.56 -4.64
C GLN A 17 -13.75 11.42 -5.08
N ASN A 18 -12.75 11.71 -5.92
CA ASN A 18 -11.73 10.75 -6.36
C ASN A 18 -10.44 10.77 -5.50
N LEU A 19 -10.42 11.53 -4.40
CA LEU A 19 -9.32 11.46 -3.40
C LEU A 19 -9.49 10.34 -2.37
N TYR A 20 -10.53 9.51 -2.50
CA TYR A 20 -10.62 8.29 -1.71
C TYR A 20 -9.57 7.31 -2.20
N MET A 21 -8.66 6.93 -1.30
CA MET A 21 -7.66 5.90 -1.52
C MET A 21 -8.40 4.57 -1.69
N ASN A 22 -8.77 4.27 -2.93
CA ASN A 22 -9.50 3.05 -3.24
C ASN A 22 -8.70 1.83 -2.72
N ILE A 23 -9.43 0.89 -2.12
CA ILE A 23 -8.92 -0.42 -1.70
C ILE A 23 -8.07 -1.10 -2.78
N SER A 24 -8.41 -0.88 -4.06
CA SER A 24 -7.65 -1.36 -5.21
C SER A 24 -6.22 -0.81 -5.28
N ASN A 25 -5.99 0.46 -4.96
CA ASN A 25 -4.65 1.08 -4.98
C ASN A 25 -3.79 0.52 -3.84
N PHE A 26 -4.40 0.40 -2.66
CA PHE A 26 -3.72 -0.19 -1.51
C PHE A 26 -3.37 -1.67 -1.74
N LYS A 27 -4.24 -2.42 -2.41
CA LYS A 27 -3.97 -3.80 -2.86
C LYS A 27 -2.74 -3.88 -3.75
N ILE A 28 -2.64 -3.00 -4.75
CA ILE A 28 -1.49 -2.96 -5.66
C ILE A 28 -0.21 -2.69 -4.88
N ILE A 29 -0.23 -1.73 -3.95
CA ILE A 29 0.95 -1.34 -3.17
C ILE A 29 1.36 -2.44 -2.19
N SER A 30 0.39 -3.11 -1.55
CA SER A 30 0.65 -4.26 -0.70
C SER A 30 1.29 -5.41 -1.49
N ILE A 31 0.83 -5.69 -2.71
CA ILE A 31 1.43 -6.71 -3.57
C ILE A 31 2.85 -6.31 -4.00
N LEU A 32 3.04 -5.04 -4.41
CA LEU A 32 4.36 -4.52 -4.79
C LEU A 32 5.36 -4.57 -3.64
N GLU A 33 4.92 -4.26 -2.42
CA GLU A 33 5.74 -4.33 -1.22
C GLU A 33 6.17 -5.78 -0.93
N GLY A 34 5.24 -6.74 -0.95
CA GLY A 34 5.57 -8.17 -0.83
C GLY A 34 6.51 -8.69 -1.93
N ILE A 35 6.31 -8.27 -3.18
CA ILE A 35 7.22 -8.61 -4.29
C ILE A 35 8.62 -8.02 -4.05
N SER A 36 8.71 -6.76 -3.62
CA SER A 36 10.00 -6.13 -3.34
C SER A 36 10.76 -6.81 -2.20
N LEU A 37 10.05 -7.28 -1.17
CA LEU A 37 10.62 -8.08 -0.08
C LEU A 37 11.17 -9.43 -0.60
N LEU A 38 10.39 -10.14 -1.43
CA LEU A 38 10.83 -11.37 -2.09
C LEU A 38 12.05 -11.15 -2.98
N LEU A 39 12.12 -10.01 -3.68
CA LEU A 39 13.23 -9.65 -4.56
C LEU A 39 14.53 -9.39 -3.76
N ILE A 40 14.42 -8.77 -2.58
CA ILE A 40 15.55 -8.62 -1.65
C ILE A 40 16.05 -9.99 -1.19
N PHE A 41 15.16 -10.86 -0.73
CA PHE A 41 15.55 -12.18 -0.24
C PHE A 41 16.08 -13.12 -1.32
N SER A 42 15.49 -13.08 -2.53
CA SER A 42 15.80 -14.05 -3.59
C SER A 42 16.95 -13.60 -4.49
N VAL A 43 17.14 -12.30 -4.69
CA VAL A 43 18.18 -11.76 -5.57
C VAL A 43 19.24 -11.05 -4.76
N SER A 44 18.82 -10.08 -3.95
CA SER A 44 19.78 -9.18 -3.32
C SER A 44 20.64 -9.83 -2.24
N MET A 45 20.07 -10.72 -1.43
CA MET A 45 20.81 -11.42 -0.37
C MET A 45 21.81 -12.43 -0.95
N PRO A 46 21.43 -13.32 -1.89
CA PRO A 46 22.39 -14.22 -2.54
C PRO A 46 23.51 -13.45 -3.22
N LEU A 47 23.20 -12.38 -3.95
CA LEU A 47 24.21 -11.59 -4.64
C LEU A 47 25.17 -10.88 -3.68
N LYS A 48 24.66 -10.38 -2.54
CA LYS A 48 25.47 -9.78 -1.48
C LYS A 48 26.43 -10.79 -0.85
N TYR A 49 25.97 -12.00 -0.53
CA TYR A 49 26.79 -13.00 0.18
C TYR A 49 27.67 -13.85 -0.75
N MET A 50 27.28 -14.03 -2.02
CA MET A 50 28.04 -14.84 -2.97
C MET A 50 29.06 -14.04 -3.78
N MET A 51 28.81 -12.74 -4.02
CA MET A 51 29.64 -11.91 -4.90
C MET A 51 30.19 -10.64 -4.22
N ASP A 52 30.00 -10.49 -2.90
CA ASP A 52 30.35 -9.30 -2.10
C ASP A 52 29.88 -7.95 -2.71
N TYR A 53 28.85 -8.02 -3.57
CA TYR A 53 28.35 -6.87 -4.30
C TYR A 53 27.20 -6.22 -3.52
N HIS A 54 27.53 -5.20 -2.73
CA HIS A 54 26.59 -4.56 -1.79
C HIS A 54 25.63 -3.53 -2.45
N THR A 55 25.94 -3.07 -3.65
CA THR A 55 25.20 -2.02 -4.37
C THR A 55 23.73 -2.37 -4.65
N PRO A 56 23.38 -3.58 -5.15
CA PRO A 56 22.00 -3.96 -5.43
C PRO A 56 21.13 -3.98 -4.17
N ASN A 57 21.70 -4.43 -3.04
CA ASN A 57 21.00 -4.43 -1.75
C ASN A 57 20.66 -3.04 -1.26
N LYS A 58 21.55 -2.08 -1.50
CA LYS A 58 21.29 -0.69 -1.11
C LYS A 58 20.15 -0.10 -1.94
N ILE A 59 20.16 -0.30 -3.25
CA ILE A 59 19.13 0.25 -4.15
C ILE A 59 17.76 -0.40 -3.91
N ILE A 60 17.70 -1.74 -3.93
CA ILE A 60 16.44 -2.48 -3.76
C ILE A 60 15.92 -2.31 -2.32
N GLY A 61 16.81 -2.32 -1.33
CA GLY A 61 16.45 -2.06 0.06
C GLY A 61 15.88 -0.65 0.27
N MET A 62 16.44 0.37 -0.37
CA MET A 62 15.89 1.73 -0.32
C MET A 62 14.51 1.82 -0.99
N LEU A 63 14.33 1.20 -2.17
CA LEU A 63 13.03 1.16 -2.85
C LEU A 63 11.96 0.45 -2.00
N HIS A 64 12.32 -0.68 -1.39
CA HIS A 64 11.43 -1.40 -0.49
C HIS A 64 11.06 -0.57 0.75
N GLY A 65 12.02 0.12 1.35
CA GLY A 65 11.75 1.00 2.50
C GLY A 65 10.75 2.12 2.17
N ILE A 66 10.83 2.71 0.97
CA ILE A 66 9.87 3.71 0.50
C ILE A 66 8.47 3.08 0.33
N LEU A 67 8.38 1.90 -0.28
CA LEU A 67 7.12 1.16 -0.43
C LEU A 67 6.51 0.79 0.93
N PHE A 68 7.33 0.40 1.90
CA PHE A 68 6.89 0.07 3.26
C PHE A 68 6.27 1.29 3.97
N ILE A 69 6.91 2.46 3.90
CA ILE A 69 6.36 3.69 4.48
C ILE A 69 5.01 4.04 3.82
N LEU A 70 4.94 3.93 2.49
CA LEU A 70 3.70 4.17 1.75
C LEU A 70 2.59 3.19 2.17
N TYR A 71 2.94 1.92 2.35
CA TYR A 71 2.02 0.89 2.83
C TYR A 71 1.49 1.22 4.23
N VAL A 72 2.35 1.57 5.18
CA VAL A 72 1.96 1.93 6.55
C VAL A 72 1.02 3.15 6.56
N PHE A 73 1.34 4.17 5.76
CA PHE A 73 0.52 5.37 5.65
C PHE A 73 -0.89 5.05 5.12
N MET A 74 -0.97 4.21 4.07
CA MET A 74 -2.24 3.76 3.52
C MET A 74 -3.01 2.88 4.50
N ALA A 75 -2.36 1.94 5.18
CA ALA A 75 -2.98 1.09 6.18
C ALA A 75 -3.60 1.92 7.33
N PHE A 76 -2.95 3.02 7.73
CA PHE A 76 -3.47 3.92 8.75
C PHE A 76 -4.69 4.72 8.26
N SER A 77 -4.68 5.15 7.00
CA SER A 77 -5.82 5.83 6.38
C SER A 77 -7.04 4.90 6.25
N LEU A 78 -6.82 3.68 5.77
CA LEU A 78 -7.85 2.66 5.58
C LEU A 78 -8.38 2.08 6.89
N LYS A 79 -7.62 2.16 7.98
CA LYS A 79 -8.06 1.69 9.30
C LYS A 79 -9.41 2.29 9.72
N ASN A 80 -9.58 3.60 9.50
CA ASN A 80 -10.80 4.31 9.87
C ASN A 80 -11.94 4.00 8.91
N GLU A 81 -11.66 3.89 7.61
CA GLU A 81 -12.64 3.60 6.57
C GLU A 81 -13.20 2.18 6.67
N GLN A 82 -12.35 1.21 7.00
CA GLN A 82 -12.72 -0.20 7.16
C GLN A 82 -13.07 -0.60 8.60
N ASN A 83 -13.11 0.35 9.53
CA ASN A 83 -13.38 0.11 10.96
C ASN A 83 -12.54 -1.05 11.55
N TRP A 84 -11.27 -1.14 11.16
CA TRP A 84 -10.41 -2.23 11.61
C TRP A 84 -10.10 -2.11 13.10
N ASN A 85 -10.28 -3.23 13.81
CA ASN A 85 -9.91 -3.33 15.21
C ASN A 85 -8.38 -3.25 15.37
N THR A 86 -7.87 -2.78 16.51
CA THR A 86 -6.41 -2.60 16.72
C THR A 86 -5.60 -3.88 16.47
N LYS A 87 -6.16 -5.04 16.83
CA LYS A 87 -5.57 -6.37 16.51
C LYS A 87 -5.47 -6.62 15.01
N GLN A 88 -6.50 -6.26 14.23
CA GLN A 88 -6.52 -6.45 12.78
C GLN A 88 -5.48 -5.55 12.11
N PHE A 89 -5.41 -4.29 12.50
CA PHE A 89 -4.36 -3.37 12.03
C PHE A 89 -2.95 -3.91 12.30
N PHE A 90 -2.71 -4.51 13.47
CA PHE A 90 -1.42 -5.09 13.80
C PHE A 90 -1.09 -6.34 12.96
N ILE A 91 -2.08 -7.20 12.72
CA ILE A 91 -1.94 -8.36 11.83
C ILE A 91 -1.62 -7.90 10.40
N ILE A 92 -2.29 -6.84 9.94
CA ILE A 92 -2.09 -6.22 8.63
C ILE A 92 -0.65 -5.69 8.49
N MET A 93 -0.15 -4.96 9.48
CA MET A 93 1.23 -4.50 9.53
C MET A 93 2.23 -5.67 9.51
N LEU A 94 1.97 -6.74 10.28
CA LEU A 94 2.78 -7.96 10.26
C LEU A 94 2.74 -8.68 8.90
N CYS A 95 1.60 -8.63 8.22
CA CYS A 95 1.43 -9.23 6.90
C CYS A 95 2.29 -8.58 5.82
N SER A 96 2.72 -7.33 5.97
CA SER A 96 3.69 -6.70 5.05
C SER A 96 5.11 -7.24 5.24
N VAL A 97 5.52 -7.51 6.48
CA VAL A 97 6.85 -8.06 6.78
C VAL A 97 7.00 -9.52 6.36
N ILE A 98 5.88 -10.24 6.23
CA ILE A 98 5.87 -11.64 5.81
C ILE A 98 5.66 -11.68 4.29
N PRO A 99 6.56 -12.32 3.49
CA PRO A 99 6.50 -12.31 2.02
C PRO A 99 5.18 -12.82 1.42
N PHE A 100 4.40 -13.58 2.20
CA PHE A 100 3.09 -14.12 1.81
C PHE A 100 1.92 -13.53 2.59
N GLY A 101 2.16 -12.62 3.53
CA GLY A 101 1.10 -12.04 4.36
C GLY A 101 0.17 -11.12 3.56
N THR A 102 0.71 -10.41 2.57
CA THR A 102 -0.04 -9.51 1.67
C THR A 102 -1.10 -10.26 0.85
N PHE A 103 -0.81 -11.49 0.39
CA PHE A 103 -1.77 -12.37 -0.28
C PHE A 103 -2.89 -12.88 0.63
N TRP A 104 -2.61 -13.11 1.92
CA TRP A 104 -3.63 -13.51 2.88
C TRP A 104 -4.56 -12.34 3.23
N MET A 105 -3.98 -11.16 3.38
CA MET A 105 -4.71 -9.93 3.66
C MET A 105 -5.66 -9.55 2.52
N ASP A 106 -5.19 -9.66 1.28
CA ASP A 106 -6.02 -9.42 0.08
C ASP A 106 -7.27 -10.31 0.07
N ARG A 107 -7.11 -11.59 0.44
CA ARG A 107 -8.22 -12.55 0.43
C ARG A 107 -9.24 -12.34 1.56
N LYS A 108 -8.83 -11.72 2.67
CA LYS A 108 -9.65 -11.64 3.90
C LYS A 108 -10.24 -10.25 4.16
N TYR A 109 -9.56 -9.18 3.76
CA TYR A 109 -9.91 -7.79 4.14
C TYR A 109 -10.25 -6.88 2.95
N LEU A 110 -9.86 -7.21 1.72
CA LEU A 110 -10.07 -6.36 0.54
C LEU A 110 -11.16 -6.90 -0.39
N ARG A 111 -12.22 -7.51 0.18
CA ARG A 111 -13.34 -8.10 -0.56
C ARG A 111 -14.50 -7.13 -0.76
#